data_AF-A0A1E8EVS1-F1
#
_entry.id   AF-A0A1E8EVS1-F1
#
_cell.length_a   1.000
_cell.length_b   1.000
_cell.length_c   1.000
_cell.angle_alpha   90.00
_cell.angle_beta   90.00
_cell.angle_gamma   90.00
#
_symmetry.space_group_name_H-M   'P 1'
#
loop_
_entity.id
_entity.type
_entity.pdbx_description
1 polymer ?
#
loop_
_entity_poly.entity_id
_entity_poly.type
_entity_poly.pdbx_seq_one_letter_code
_entity_poly.pdbx_strand_id
1 'polypeptide(L)'
;MYKNNVFKTVSITIFLILTLNFKVNAFTIPYVKRLYGENRYKTNLEINKYGWNKSKYAIIASGEDFADALCAAPLSKKYDAPIFLVDKCNIKSNIINQIKNFEIEKVFIIGGPGVVSESIKNEINKIGITTERLYGQDRYETCIKVAEKLNNKSNLFLVSGENFPDALSIAPIAAKYESPIILTKSSCLPKSTKMYVTKEFFNKIYVIGGEAVLGDGILKDFRNYKRLSGKNRYETNLSILNEFSNELDFTNLYIASAENFPDALSGAALASHNKSSILLISNSPLKSSLDFISSNINNIREIVVLGGKGVVSDNVLKSIYNNINYYDTLNENNYIIEKDINIKNDNCETINKLELQINLGPISQSVYQKNERVEVYGPGASIVKDSNNNYKVMINISYIASGQTVNYKIYRMFTNSEVKYKTDLSNTSSDYSYFSEYDKYTSSEDKIESNNPLIISKSKEIVGSEKNPYIKAKKIFEFINTKIQYDYEYEYNYDYSEDSQGALNTITSGKGVCGGFARLFTAMCRSVGIPARVVFGYHIPHEDISNNYMDTLWYKHAWCEFYLPEYGWIIADPTLKKRDCYGNIIPNFDYFANNEKGDHFIESINDASYSFSYYGNCPIRKENIIEKSYIKKTY
;
A
#
# COMPACT_ATOMS: atom_id res chain seq x y z
N MET A 1 -38.21 44.26 64.33
CA MET A 1 -37.22 43.28 64.86
C MET A 1 -36.30 42.83 63.72
N TYR A 2 -34.99 43.11 63.85
CA TYR A 2 -33.79 42.39 63.34
C TYR A 2 -33.97 41.34 62.22
N LYS A 3 -33.14 41.19 61.17
CA LYS A 3 -31.84 41.72 60.73
C LYS A 3 -31.50 40.93 59.44
N ASN A 4 -30.80 41.53 58.47
CA ASN A 4 -29.62 40.97 57.80
C ASN A 4 -29.48 41.34 56.31
N ASN A 5 -28.43 42.13 56.09
CA ASN A 5 -27.63 42.22 54.87
C ASN A 5 -27.14 40.84 54.42
N VAL A 6 -27.16 40.57 53.10
CA VAL A 6 -26.05 39.88 52.43
C VAL A 6 -25.89 40.44 51.01
N PHE A 7 -24.80 41.18 50.80
CA PHE A 7 -24.19 41.43 49.50
C PHE A 7 -23.95 40.10 48.79
N LYS A 8 -24.57 39.87 47.62
CA LYS A 8 -24.14 38.80 46.71
C LYS A 8 -23.12 39.36 45.73
N THR A 9 -21.86 39.29 46.12
CA THR A 9 -20.70 39.38 45.25
C THR A 9 -20.79 38.25 44.23
N VAL A 10 -20.98 38.57 42.95
CA VAL A 10 -20.88 37.60 41.86
C VAL A 10 -19.39 37.37 41.60
N SER A 11 -18.81 36.36 42.27
CA SER A 11 -17.49 35.83 41.89
C SER A 11 -17.66 35.02 40.61
N ILE A 12 -17.32 35.64 39.48
CA ILE A 12 -17.13 34.94 38.20
C ILE A 12 -15.81 34.18 38.32
N THR A 13 -15.87 32.91 38.72
CA THR A 13 -14.72 32.01 38.65
C THR A 13 -14.53 31.61 37.19
N ILE A 14 -13.65 32.33 36.47
CA ILE A 14 -13.20 31.95 35.14
C ILE A 14 -12.37 30.68 35.29
N PHE A 15 -12.97 29.53 34.98
CA PHE A 15 -12.27 28.26 34.83
C PHE A 15 -11.43 28.35 33.56
N LEU A 16 -10.18 28.77 33.70
CA LEU A 16 -9.21 28.79 32.61
C LEU A 16 -8.87 27.32 32.29
N ILE A 17 -9.61 26.72 31.36
CA ILE A 17 -9.26 25.43 30.78
C ILE A 17 -7.95 25.67 30.04
N LEU A 18 -6.82 25.34 30.68
CA LEU A 18 -5.55 25.11 30.02
C LEU A 18 -5.75 23.93 29.07
N THR A 19 -6.20 24.21 27.85
CA THR A 19 -6.11 23.28 26.74
C THR A 19 -4.62 23.15 26.44
N LEU A 20 -3.97 22.17 27.08
CA LEU A 20 -2.76 21.58 26.56
C LEU A 20 -3.12 21.11 25.15
N ASN A 21 -2.73 21.89 24.13
CA ASN A 21 -2.77 21.50 22.74
C ASN A 21 -1.77 20.36 22.57
N PHE A 22 -2.14 19.15 23.00
CA PHE A 22 -1.53 17.96 22.47
C PHE A 22 -1.84 18.00 20.98
N LYS A 23 -0.83 18.28 20.15
CA LYS A 23 -0.89 17.96 18.74
C LYS A 23 -1.04 16.44 18.67
N VAL A 24 -2.28 15.97 18.64
CA VAL A 24 -2.58 14.62 18.19
C VAL A 24 -2.22 14.64 16.72
N ASN A 25 -1.00 14.19 16.39
CA ASN A 25 -0.64 13.93 15.00
C ASN A 25 -1.52 12.76 14.56
N ALA A 26 -2.66 13.07 13.94
CA ALA A 26 -3.46 12.07 13.26
C ALA A 26 -2.57 11.44 12.19
N PHE A 27 -2.41 10.13 12.25
CA PHE A 27 -1.73 9.40 11.20
C PHE A 27 -2.54 9.54 9.91
N THR A 28 -1.93 10.10 8.86
CA THR A 28 -2.56 10.22 7.54
C THR A 28 -1.76 9.39 6.55
N ILE A 29 -2.45 8.60 5.74
CA ILE A 29 -1.80 7.85 4.68
C ILE A 29 -1.28 8.81 3.62
N PRO A 30 -0.04 8.63 3.13
CA PRO A 30 0.44 9.43 2.02
C PRO A 30 -0.44 9.27 0.79
N TYR A 31 -0.86 10.40 0.22
CA TYR A 31 -1.46 10.43 -1.11
C TYR A 31 -0.41 9.98 -2.14
N VAL A 32 -0.80 9.20 -3.16
CA VAL A 32 0.11 8.81 -4.23
C VAL A 32 -0.19 9.60 -5.48
N LYS A 33 0.84 10.27 -6.01
CA LYS A 33 0.79 10.97 -7.29
C LYS A 33 1.80 10.35 -8.25
N ARG A 34 1.36 9.90 -9.42
CA ARG A 34 2.26 9.44 -10.48
C ARG A 34 2.44 10.51 -11.54
N LEU A 35 3.69 10.87 -11.83
CA LEU A 35 4.09 11.78 -12.90
C LEU A 35 4.74 10.95 -14.01
N TYR A 36 4.05 10.81 -15.14
CA TYR A 36 4.48 9.93 -16.22
C TYR A 36 3.90 10.32 -17.56
N GLY A 37 4.58 9.91 -18.63
CA GLY A 37 4.03 9.87 -19.98
C GLY A 37 4.45 8.59 -20.71
N GLU A 38 4.10 8.50 -22.00
CA GLU A 38 4.42 7.31 -22.83
C GLU A 38 5.93 7.07 -23.00
N ASN A 39 6.76 8.09 -22.77
CA ASN A 39 8.22 8.00 -22.88
C ASN A 39 8.91 9.00 -21.93
N ARG A 40 10.24 8.90 -21.84
CA ARG A 40 11.08 9.75 -20.97
C ARG A 40 10.87 11.25 -21.16
N TYR A 41 10.58 11.69 -22.38
CA TYR A 41 10.36 13.11 -22.68
C TYR A 41 8.99 13.58 -22.20
N LYS A 42 7.93 12.78 -22.42
CA LYS A 42 6.60 13.10 -21.88
C LYS A 42 6.59 13.03 -20.34
N THR A 43 7.27 12.06 -19.73
CA THR A 43 7.45 12.02 -18.27
C THR A 43 8.17 13.26 -17.76
N ASN A 44 9.26 13.68 -18.42
CA ASN A 44 9.98 14.91 -18.09
C ASN A 44 9.07 16.15 -18.14
N LEU A 45 8.21 16.28 -19.16
CA LEU A 45 7.26 17.40 -19.25
C LEU A 45 6.23 17.42 -18.11
N GLU A 46 5.72 16.26 -17.68
CA GLU A 46 4.80 16.17 -16.54
C GLU A 46 5.49 16.50 -15.22
N ILE A 47 6.75 16.08 -15.04
CA ILE A 47 7.59 16.45 -13.89
C ILE A 47 7.81 17.98 -13.85
N ASN A 48 8.17 18.57 -14.98
CA ASN A 48 8.37 20.01 -15.10
C ASN A 48 7.07 20.79 -14.83
N LYS A 49 5.93 20.31 -15.33
CA LYS A 49 4.61 20.92 -15.08
C LYS A 49 4.21 20.86 -13.60
N TYR A 50 4.59 19.81 -12.89
CA TYR A 50 4.32 19.68 -11.46
C TYR A 50 5.20 20.62 -10.63
N GLY A 51 6.47 20.81 -11.02
CA GLY A 51 7.43 21.64 -10.27
C GLY A 51 7.36 23.14 -10.52
N TRP A 52 7.00 23.56 -11.73
CA TRP A 52 7.10 24.95 -12.16
C TRP A 52 5.81 25.44 -12.83
N ASN A 53 5.37 26.62 -12.42
CA ASN A 53 4.35 27.40 -13.15
C ASN A 53 5.00 28.35 -14.16
N LYS A 54 6.13 28.97 -13.76
CA LYS A 54 6.96 29.87 -14.56
C LYS A 54 8.43 29.69 -14.16
N SER A 55 9.34 30.00 -15.06
CA SER A 55 10.76 30.18 -14.75
C SER A 55 11.41 31.07 -15.81
N LYS A 56 12.37 31.91 -15.40
CA LYS A 56 13.15 32.70 -16.36
C LYS A 56 14.21 31.88 -17.08
N TYR A 57 14.54 30.71 -16.55
CA TYR A 57 15.65 29.88 -17.00
C TYR A 57 15.17 28.46 -17.30
N ALA A 58 15.81 27.81 -18.27
CA ALA A 58 15.71 26.36 -18.46
C ALA A 58 17.08 25.75 -18.60
N ILE A 59 17.14 24.44 -18.35
CA ILE A 59 18.30 23.62 -18.69
C ILE A 59 17.86 22.62 -19.75
N ILE A 60 18.63 22.47 -20.82
CA ILE A 60 18.47 21.42 -21.82
C ILE A 60 19.59 20.42 -21.64
N ALA A 61 19.23 19.15 -21.51
CA ALA A 61 20.17 18.04 -21.43
C ALA A 61 19.72 16.88 -22.34
N SER A 62 20.66 16.01 -22.71
CA SER A 62 20.32 14.82 -23.49
C SER A 62 19.41 13.89 -22.68
N GLY A 63 18.33 13.44 -23.30
CA GLY A 63 17.54 12.33 -22.76
C GLY A 63 18.08 10.97 -23.18
N GLU A 64 19.05 10.90 -24.08
CA GLU A 64 19.61 9.66 -24.65
C GLU A 64 20.82 9.16 -23.85
N ASP A 65 21.70 10.07 -23.42
CA ASP A 65 22.89 9.78 -22.59
C ASP A 65 22.84 10.57 -21.27
N PHE A 66 23.24 9.93 -20.17
CA PHE A 66 23.20 10.51 -18.83
C PHE A 66 24.41 11.39 -18.53
N ALA A 67 25.55 11.12 -19.18
CA ALA A 67 26.87 11.51 -18.68
C ALA A 67 27.01 13.02 -18.39
N ASP A 68 26.60 13.85 -19.34
CA ASP A 68 26.66 15.31 -19.22
C ASP A 68 25.57 15.86 -18.29
N ALA A 69 24.44 15.16 -18.19
CA ALA A 69 23.26 15.62 -17.47
C ALA A 69 23.33 15.41 -15.95
N LEU A 70 24.14 14.45 -15.47
CA LEU A 70 24.24 14.10 -14.04
C LEU A 70 24.61 15.29 -13.14
N CYS A 71 25.30 16.29 -13.66
CA CYS A 71 25.76 17.46 -12.93
C CYS A 71 24.80 18.66 -13.01
N ALA A 72 23.66 18.52 -13.70
CA ALA A 72 22.76 19.64 -13.99
C ALA A 72 21.87 20.06 -12.81
N ALA A 73 21.58 19.16 -11.85
CA ALA A 73 20.65 19.45 -10.77
C ALA A 73 21.07 20.66 -9.89
N PRO A 74 22.35 20.84 -9.50
CA PRO A 74 22.78 22.06 -8.82
C PRO A 74 22.59 23.34 -9.62
N LEU A 75 22.78 23.29 -10.94
CA LEU A 75 22.53 24.43 -11.80
C LEU A 75 21.03 24.75 -11.88
N SER A 76 20.19 23.70 -11.92
CA SER A 76 18.73 23.83 -11.88
C SER A 76 18.29 24.55 -10.62
N LYS A 77 18.83 24.18 -9.44
CA LYS A 77 18.50 24.87 -8.18
C LYS A 77 18.95 26.33 -8.17
N LYS A 78 20.19 26.62 -8.60
CA LYS A 78 20.74 27.99 -8.63
C LYS A 78 19.87 28.96 -9.44
N TYR A 79 19.34 28.49 -10.57
CA TYR A 79 18.56 29.31 -11.49
C TYR A 79 17.04 29.11 -11.37
N ASP A 80 16.58 28.31 -10.40
CA ASP A 80 15.19 27.84 -10.28
C ASP A 80 14.60 27.40 -11.64
N ALA A 81 15.34 26.52 -12.31
CA ALA A 81 15.14 26.18 -13.72
C ALA A 81 14.72 24.72 -13.88
N PRO A 82 13.62 24.39 -14.59
CA PRO A 82 13.33 23.02 -14.98
C PRO A 82 14.41 22.46 -15.91
N ILE A 83 14.63 21.15 -15.83
CA ILE A 83 15.50 20.41 -16.75
C ILE A 83 14.60 19.79 -17.83
N PHE A 84 14.87 20.12 -19.09
CA PHE A 84 14.22 19.57 -20.26
C PHE A 84 15.13 18.52 -20.92
N LEU A 85 14.57 17.35 -21.17
CA LEU A 85 15.25 16.28 -21.89
C LEU A 85 14.93 16.34 -23.39
N VAL A 86 15.95 16.23 -24.23
CA VAL A 86 15.81 16.26 -25.70
C VAL A 86 16.50 15.06 -26.36
N ASP A 87 15.99 14.68 -27.54
CA ASP A 87 16.72 13.83 -28.49
C ASP A 87 17.91 14.62 -29.03
N LYS A 88 18.96 13.94 -29.53
CA LYS A 88 20.20 14.61 -30.00
C LYS A 88 19.98 15.72 -31.03
N CYS A 89 19.10 15.48 -32.01
CA CYS A 89 18.94 16.33 -33.20
C CYS A 89 17.60 17.08 -33.26
N ASN A 90 16.71 16.87 -32.29
CA ASN A 90 15.32 17.30 -32.40
C ASN A 90 14.79 17.77 -31.05
N ILE A 91 14.29 19.00 -30.99
CA ILE A 91 13.49 19.49 -29.87
C ILE A 91 12.02 19.48 -30.29
N LYS A 92 11.25 18.59 -29.65
CA LYS A 92 9.85 18.38 -29.98
C LYS A 92 9.02 19.64 -29.68
N SER A 93 7.96 19.86 -30.46
CA SER A 93 7.09 21.05 -30.33
C SER A 93 6.44 21.19 -28.96
N ASN A 94 6.14 20.08 -28.27
CA ASN A 94 5.63 20.10 -26.90
C ASN A 94 6.62 20.68 -25.89
N ILE A 95 7.94 20.44 -26.07
CA ILE A 95 8.99 21.07 -25.26
C ILE A 95 9.02 22.58 -25.53
N ILE A 96 9.04 22.98 -26.80
CA ILE A 96 9.01 24.41 -27.18
C ILE A 96 7.78 25.12 -26.61
N ASN A 97 6.62 24.49 -26.64
CA ASN A 97 5.39 25.04 -26.10
C ASN A 97 5.48 25.20 -24.57
N GLN A 98 6.02 24.21 -23.85
CA GLN A 98 6.19 24.33 -22.40
C GLN A 98 7.21 25.41 -22.03
N ILE A 99 8.33 25.52 -22.76
CA ILE A 99 9.32 26.59 -22.61
C ILE A 99 8.66 27.97 -22.76
N LYS A 100 7.81 28.16 -23.76
CA LYS A 100 7.07 29.42 -23.97
C LYS A 100 6.07 29.68 -22.84
N ASN A 101 5.31 28.67 -22.44
CA ASN A 101 4.31 28.79 -21.37
C ASN A 101 4.93 29.12 -20.01
N PHE A 102 6.17 28.68 -19.78
CA PHE A 102 6.93 29.00 -18.57
C PHE A 102 7.59 30.38 -18.61
N GLU A 103 7.47 31.13 -19.72
CA GLU A 103 8.05 32.47 -19.90
C GLU A 103 9.59 32.49 -19.77
N ILE A 104 10.25 31.48 -20.34
CA ILE A 104 11.70 31.32 -20.28
C ILE A 104 12.40 32.38 -21.15
N GLU A 105 13.38 33.07 -20.57
CA GLU A 105 14.20 34.10 -21.21
C GLU A 105 15.58 33.57 -21.66
N LYS A 106 16.11 32.58 -20.91
CA LYS A 106 17.44 32.00 -21.16
C LYS A 106 17.48 30.49 -20.95
N VAL A 107 18.16 29.78 -21.83
CA VAL A 107 18.38 28.33 -21.75
C VAL A 107 19.88 28.01 -21.61
N PHE A 108 20.22 27.18 -20.62
CA PHE A 108 21.52 26.55 -20.50
C PHE A 108 21.49 25.19 -21.20
N ILE A 109 22.36 24.98 -22.19
CA ILE A 109 22.49 23.69 -22.88
C ILE A 109 23.68 22.95 -22.30
N ILE A 110 23.45 21.79 -21.70
CA ILE A 110 24.49 20.96 -21.09
C ILE A 110 24.92 19.89 -22.08
N GLY A 111 26.22 19.86 -22.36
CA GLY A 111 26.83 18.92 -23.30
C GLY A 111 27.13 19.51 -24.67
N GLY A 112 28.07 18.86 -25.35
CA GLY A 112 28.57 19.30 -26.64
C GLY A 112 27.57 19.11 -27.79
N PRO A 113 27.85 19.68 -28.98
CA PRO A 113 27.02 19.49 -30.18
C PRO A 113 26.84 18.01 -30.59
N GLY A 114 27.71 17.12 -30.12
CA GLY A 114 27.61 15.68 -30.36
C GLY A 114 26.48 14.97 -29.61
N VAL A 115 25.98 15.54 -28.51
CA VAL A 115 24.89 14.98 -27.67
C VAL A 115 23.65 15.86 -27.65
N VAL A 116 23.81 17.18 -27.78
CA VAL A 116 22.73 18.14 -28.00
C VAL A 116 23.15 19.04 -29.16
N SER A 117 22.65 18.74 -30.35
CA SER A 117 23.07 19.38 -31.60
C SER A 117 22.87 20.90 -31.63
N GLU A 118 23.52 21.54 -32.59
CA GLU A 118 23.36 22.98 -32.81
C GLU A 118 21.99 23.34 -33.41
N SER A 119 21.28 22.39 -34.03
CA SER A 119 19.91 22.63 -34.52
C SER A 119 18.96 22.99 -33.37
N ILE A 120 19.07 22.30 -32.23
CA ILE A 120 18.28 22.58 -31.02
C ILE A 120 18.54 23.99 -30.51
N LYS A 121 19.82 24.38 -30.42
CA LYS A 121 20.20 25.75 -30.04
C LYS A 121 19.58 26.79 -31.00
N ASN A 122 19.66 26.53 -32.30
CA ASN A 122 19.13 27.42 -33.32
C ASN A 122 17.60 27.52 -33.26
N GLU A 123 16.89 26.42 -32.97
CA GLU A 123 15.43 26.41 -32.79
C GLU A 123 14.99 27.22 -31.57
N ILE A 124 15.72 27.14 -30.45
CA ILE A 124 15.47 27.95 -29.25
C ILE A 124 15.75 29.43 -29.52
N ASN A 125 16.85 29.76 -30.20
CA ASN A 125 17.17 31.16 -30.54
C ASN A 125 16.14 31.76 -31.52
N LYS A 126 15.60 30.98 -32.46
CA LYS A 126 14.58 31.42 -33.43
C LYS A 126 13.29 31.90 -32.76
N ILE A 127 12.96 31.39 -31.57
CA ILE A 127 11.79 31.82 -30.80
C ILE A 127 12.10 32.96 -29.82
N GLY A 128 13.28 33.59 -29.94
CA GLY A 128 13.67 34.78 -29.17
C GLY A 128 14.30 34.48 -27.80
N ILE A 129 14.64 33.23 -27.51
CA ILE A 129 15.20 32.81 -26.22
C ILE A 129 16.71 32.71 -26.32
N THR A 130 17.44 33.32 -25.38
CA THR A 130 18.91 33.29 -25.38
C THR A 130 19.45 31.93 -24.94
N THR A 131 20.57 31.50 -25.51
CA THR A 131 21.18 30.21 -25.18
C THR A 131 22.63 30.35 -24.72
N GLU A 132 23.01 29.58 -23.71
CA GLU A 132 24.40 29.43 -23.25
C GLU A 132 24.74 27.94 -23.17
N ARG A 133 25.80 27.50 -23.84
CA ARG A 133 26.21 26.09 -23.83
C ARG A 133 27.35 25.85 -22.84
N LEU A 134 27.18 24.89 -21.94
CA LEU A 134 28.18 24.44 -20.98
C LEU A 134 28.65 23.04 -21.38
N TYR A 135 29.88 22.92 -21.87
CA TYR A 135 30.43 21.66 -22.37
C TYR A 135 31.96 21.65 -22.37
N GLY A 136 32.54 20.46 -22.31
CA GLY A 136 33.95 20.21 -22.56
C GLY A 136 34.18 19.10 -23.58
N GLN A 137 35.40 18.58 -23.67
CA GLN A 137 35.74 17.48 -24.58
C GLN A 137 35.09 16.16 -24.17
N ASP A 138 34.80 16.00 -22.88
CA ASP A 138 34.17 14.81 -22.31
C ASP A 138 33.25 15.16 -21.13
N ARG A 139 32.61 14.13 -20.57
CA ARG A 139 31.69 14.26 -19.42
C ARG A 139 32.33 14.90 -18.19
N TYR A 140 33.63 14.70 -17.99
CA TYR A 140 34.34 15.24 -16.84
C TYR A 140 34.54 16.74 -17.00
N GLU A 141 34.99 17.19 -18.18
CA GLU A 141 35.13 18.61 -18.48
C GLU A 141 33.79 19.34 -18.56
N THR A 142 32.74 18.74 -19.15
CA THR A 142 31.39 19.30 -19.13
C THR A 142 30.91 19.54 -17.71
N CYS A 143 31.13 18.57 -16.83
CA CYS A 143 30.81 18.68 -15.41
C CYS A 143 31.56 19.83 -14.72
N ILE A 144 32.84 20.05 -15.05
CA ILE A 144 33.59 21.21 -14.58
C ILE A 144 32.97 22.53 -15.08
N LYS A 145 32.52 22.61 -16.33
CA LYS A 145 31.86 23.81 -16.87
C LYS A 145 30.55 24.16 -16.15
N VAL A 146 29.82 23.14 -15.71
CA VAL A 146 28.64 23.35 -14.86
C VAL A 146 29.05 23.81 -13.46
N ALA A 147 30.07 23.19 -12.88
CA ALA A 147 30.58 23.55 -11.55
C ALA A 147 31.14 24.99 -11.50
N GLU A 148 31.81 25.46 -12.55
CA GLU A 148 32.28 26.84 -12.70
C GLU A 148 31.15 27.88 -12.67
N LYS A 149 29.91 27.48 -12.97
CA LYS A 149 28.72 28.34 -12.85
C LYS A 149 28.10 28.35 -11.47
N LEU A 150 28.53 27.53 -10.52
CA LEU A 150 27.97 27.52 -9.17
C LEU A 150 28.71 28.51 -8.26
N ASN A 151 27.97 29.13 -7.34
CA ASN A 151 28.54 30.11 -6.41
C ASN A 151 29.01 29.45 -5.10
N ASN A 152 28.32 28.40 -4.66
CA ASN A 152 28.62 27.71 -3.41
C ASN A 152 29.57 26.54 -3.66
N LYS A 153 30.75 26.59 -3.03
CA LYS A 153 31.75 25.52 -3.09
C LYS A 153 32.09 25.00 -1.69
N SER A 154 31.15 25.10 -0.75
CA SER A 154 31.35 24.59 0.62
C SER A 154 31.49 23.07 0.63
N ASN A 155 30.68 22.37 -0.18
CA ASN A 155 30.71 20.92 -0.31
C ASN A 155 31.10 20.52 -1.74
N LEU A 156 31.75 19.37 -1.88
CA LEU A 156 32.02 18.71 -3.16
C LEU A 156 31.41 17.32 -3.14
N PHE A 157 30.66 16.94 -4.17
CA PHE A 157 30.14 15.58 -4.33
C PHE A 157 30.88 14.89 -5.47
N LEU A 158 31.86 14.04 -5.12
CA LEU A 158 32.64 13.27 -6.09
C LEU A 158 31.94 11.94 -6.38
N VAL A 159 31.60 11.71 -7.64
CA VAL A 159 30.85 10.52 -8.09
C VAL A 159 31.50 9.91 -9.33
N SER A 160 31.24 8.62 -9.58
CA SER A 160 31.71 8.00 -10.82
C SER A 160 30.97 8.59 -12.02
N GLY A 161 31.72 8.93 -13.07
CA GLY A 161 31.16 9.26 -14.38
C GLY A 161 30.93 8.05 -15.27
N GLU A 162 31.28 6.84 -14.81
CA GLU A 162 31.18 5.59 -15.59
C GLU A 162 29.82 4.89 -15.40
N ASN A 163 29.07 5.26 -14.35
CA ASN A 163 27.71 4.79 -14.07
C ASN A 163 26.88 5.92 -13.44
N PHE A 164 25.56 5.78 -13.40
CA PHE A 164 24.63 6.88 -13.03
C PHE A 164 23.93 6.78 -11.65
N PRO A 165 23.63 5.61 -11.04
CA PRO A 165 22.73 5.57 -9.89
C PRO A 165 23.22 6.36 -8.66
N ASP A 166 24.53 6.35 -8.41
CA ASP A 166 25.15 7.07 -7.29
C ASP A 166 25.04 8.60 -7.49
N ALA A 167 25.25 9.06 -8.73
CA ALA A 167 25.10 10.47 -9.09
C ALA A 167 23.64 10.95 -8.99
N LEU A 168 22.69 10.13 -9.45
CA LEU A 168 21.26 10.45 -9.34
C LEU A 168 20.80 10.51 -7.87
N SER A 169 21.37 9.64 -7.01
CA SER A 169 21.03 9.60 -5.59
C SER A 169 21.46 10.86 -4.84
N ILE A 170 22.63 11.41 -5.18
CA ILE A 170 23.15 12.61 -4.51
C ILE A 170 22.65 13.92 -5.16
N ALA A 171 22.11 13.86 -6.37
CA ALA A 171 21.75 15.04 -7.15
C ALA A 171 20.81 16.03 -6.43
N PRO A 172 19.72 15.59 -5.76
CA PRO A 172 18.86 16.51 -5.00
C PRO A 172 19.58 17.20 -3.84
N ILE A 173 20.47 16.48 -3.14
CA ILE A 173 21.24 17.00 -2.01
C ILE A 173 22.28 18.01 -2.50
N ALA A 174 23.03 17.66 -3.54
CA ALA A 174 24.01 18.58 -4.15
C ALA A 174 23.31 19.85 -4.63
N ALA A 175 22.12 19.70 -5.21
CA ALA A 175 21.30 20.82 -5.64
C ALA A 175 20.82 21.67 -4.47
N LYS A 176 20.32 21.08 -3.38
CA LYS A 176 19.92 21.79 -2.15
C LYS A 176 21.03 22.72 -1.63
N TYR A 177 22.29 22.28 -1.68
CA TYR A 177 23.44 23.10 -1.25
C TYR A 177 24.00 24.01 -2.36
N GLU A 178 23.43 23.98 -3.57
CA GLU A 178 24.00 24.62 -4.76
C GLU A 178 25.49 24.25 -4.98
N SER A 179 25.86 23.04 -4.59
CA SER A 179 27.24 22.55 -4.56
C SER A 179 27.53 21.64 -5.75
N PRO A 180 28.77 21.64 -6.27
CA PRO A 180 29.10 20.88 -7.47
C PRO A 180 29.07 19.36 -7.23
N ILE A 181 28.43 18.66 -8.17
CA ILE A 181 28.69 17.24 -8.44
C ILE A 181 29.86 17.22 -9.42
N ILE A 182 30.91 16.46 -9.13
CA ILE A 182 32.07 16.31 -9.99
C ILE A 182 32.26 14.84 -10.35
N LEU A 183 32.41 14.56 -11.64
CA LEU A 183 32.62 13.21 -12.15
C LEU A 183 34.10 12.80 -12.11
N THR A 184 34.34 11.51 -11.91
CA THR A 184 35.67 10.89 -12.03
C THR A 184 35.59 9.48 -12.63
N LYS A 185 36.73 8.90 -13.02
CA LYS A 185 36.85 7.48 -13.33
C LYS A 185 37.05 6.67 -12.05
N SER A 186 36.76 5.38 -12.10
CA SER A 186 36.91 4.46 -10.96
C SER A 186 38.33 4.40 -10.39
N SER A 187 39.36 4.41 -11.25
CA SER A 187 40.77 4.17 -10.85
C SER A 187 41.68 5.39 -10.94
N CYS A 188 41.25 6.49 -11.56
CA CYS A 188 42.04 7.73 -11.64
C CYS A 188 41.18 8.99 -11.69
N LEU A 189 41.71 10.11 -11.19
CA LEU A 189 41.12 11.44 -11.39
C LEU A 189 41.49 11.94 -12.80
N PRO A 190 40.52 12.22 -13.69
CA PRO A 190 40.78 12.90 -14.95
C PRO A 190 41.53 14.22 -14.72
N LYS A 191 42.35 14.65 -15.68
CA LYS A 191 43.17 15.86 -15.55
C LYS A 191 42.33 17.09 -15.18
N SER A 192 41.21 17.28 -15.85
CA SER A 192 40.26 18.37 -15.59
C SER A 192 39.69 18.32 -14.17
N THR A 193 39.24 17.14 -13.73
CA THR A 193 38.77 16.88 -12.37
C THR A 193 39.87 17.19 -11.34
N LYS A 194 41.07 16.65 -11.50
CA LYS A 194 42.20 16.86 -10.59
C LYS A 194 42.58 18.34 -10.47
N MET A 195 42.61 19.05 -11.59
CA MET A 195 42.86 20.51 -11.59
C MET A 195 41.77 21.28 -10.84
N TYR A 196 40.49 20.95 -11.07
CA TYR A 196 39.39 21.63 -10.38
C TYR A 196 39.42 21.40 -8.87
N VAL A 197 39.55 20.13 -8.42
CA VAL A 197 39.48 19.79 -6.99
C VAL A 197 40.69 20.28 -6.18
N THR A 198 41.82 20.56 -6.85
CA THR A 198 43.03 21.11 -6.21
C THR A 198 43.07 22.64 -6.21
N LYS A 199 42.42 23.28 -7.18
CA LYS A 199 42.36 24.75 -7.29
C LYS A 199 41.33 25.35 -6.32
N GLU A 200 40.23 24.67 -6.10
CA GLU A 200 39.11 25.15 -5.28
C GLU A 200 39.23 24.64 -3.84
N PHE A 201 38.74 25.43 -2.88
CA PHE A 201 38.67 25.02 -1.47
C PHE A 201 37.27 24.50 -1.14
N PHE A 202 37.19 23.31 -0.55
CA PHE A 202 35.94 22.68 -0.08
C PHE A 202 36.06 22.36 1.41
N ASN A 203 35.01 22.66 2.18
CA ASN A 203 34.96 22.32 3.61
C ASN A 203 34.81 20.82 3.82
N LYS A 204 34.02 20.17 2.96
CA LYS A 204 33.75 18.73 3.02
C LYS A 204 33.63 18.13 1.63
N ILE A 205 34.31 17.00 1.43
CA ILE A 205 34.21 16.21 0.20
C ILE A 205 33.41 14.95 0.52
N TYR A 206 32.33 14.73 -0.22
CA TYR A 206 31.55 13.50 -0.16
C TYR A 206 31.91 12.63 -1.36
N VAL A 207 32.34 11.41 -1.09
CA VAL A 207 32.64 10.40 -2.12
C VAL A 207 31.46 9.46 -2.20
N ILE A 208 30.76 9.41 -3.32
CA ILE A 208 29.53 8.63 -3.46
C ILE A 208 29.81 7.36 -4.27
N GLY A 209 29.57 6.21 -3.64
CA GLY A 209 29.86 4.90 -4.19
C GLY A 209 30.95 4.16 -3.41
N GLY A 210 30.85 2.83 -3.43
CA GLY A 210 31.82 1.96 -2.76
C GLY A 210 33.18 1.92 -3.46
N GLU A 211 34.15 1.23 -2.86
CA GLU A 211 35.50 1.09 -3.43
C GLU A 211 35.50 0.47 -4.84
N ALA A 212 34.59 -0.48 -5.11
CA ALA A 212 34.44 -1.09 -6.42
C ALA A 212 34.02 -0.11 -7.54
N VAL A 213 33.40 1.03 -7.16
CA VAL A 213 32.96 2.07 -8.11
C VAL A 213 33.97 3.22 -8.15
N LEU A 214 34.56 3.56 -7.00
CA LEU A 214 35.57 4.61 -6.83
C LEU A 214 36.68 4.08 -5.93
N GLY A 215 37.76 3.59 -6.52
CA GLY A 215 38.85 2.92 -5.80
C GLY A 215 39.64 3.86 -4.90
N ASP A 216 40.13 3.37 -3.77
CA ASP A 216 40.82 4.22 -2.77
C ASP A 216 42.09 4.90 -3.30
N GLY A 217 42.66 4.39 -4.39
CA GLY A 217 43.77 5.02 -5.11
C GLY A 217 43.49 6.46 -5.54
N ILE A 218 42.25 6.80 -5.92
CA ILE A 218 41.88 8.17 -6.32
C ILE A 218 41.73 9.11 -5.11
N LEU A 219 41.67 8.54 -3.90
CA LEU A 219 41.41 9.29 -2.68
C LEU A 219 42.66 9.65 -1.87
N LYS A 220 43.83 9.16 -2.28
CA LYS A 220 45.12 9.44 -1.61
C LYS A 220 45.43 10.93 -1.48
N ASP A 221 44.94 11.74 -2.42
CA ASP A 221 45.13 13.18 -2.44
C ASP A 221 44.07 13.95 -1.58
N PHE A 222 43.00 13.29 -1.11
CA PHE A 222 41.96 13.91 -0.29
C PHE A 222 42.16 13.61 1.21
N ARG A 223 42.43 14.65 2.01
CA ARG A 223 42.66 14.52 3.46
C ARG A 223 41.38 14.53 4.31
N ASN A 224 40.29 15.12 3.82
CA ASN A 224 39.03 15.29 4.55
C ASN A 224 37.84 14.95 3.65
N TYR A 225 37.51 13.66 3.55
CA TYR A 225 36.36 13.18 2.80
C TYR A 225 35.50 12.23 3.63
N LYS A 226 34.21 12.13 3.27
CA LYS A 226 33.27 11.13 3.78
C LYS A 226 32.75 10.29 2.63
N ARG A 227 32.98 8.98 2.67
CA ARG A 227 32.42 8.05 1.70
C ARG A 227 31.01 7.64 2.11
N LEU A 228 30.05 7.70 1.18
CA LEU A 228 28.69 7.21 1.33
C LEU A 228 28.46 6.11 0.29
N SER A 229 28.11 4.91 0.73
CA SER A 229 28.03 3.72 -0.13
C SER A 229 27.21 2.61 0.50
N GLY A 230 26.66 1.72 -0.33
CA GLY A 230 26.06 0.46 0.07
C GLY A 230 26.47 -0.69 -0.83
N LYS A 231 25.93 -1.89 -0.58
CA LYS A 231 26.24 -3.09 -1.38
C LYS A 231 25.71 -3.02 -2.81
N ASN A 232 24.71 -2.18 -3.03
CA ASN A 232 24.06 -1.95 -4.33
C ASN A 232 23.56 -0.49 -4.40
N ARG A 233 23.04 -0.10 -5.57
CA ARG A 233 22.57 1.27 -5.84
C ARG A 233 21.48 1.76 -4.87
N TYR A 234 20.62 0.87 -4.38
CA TYR A 234 19.55 1.22 -3.45
C TYR A 234 20.08 1.44 -2.04
N GLU A 235 21.03 0.60 -1.59
CA GLU A 235 21.69 0.80 -0.30
C GLU A 235 22.60 2.04 -0.29
N THR A 236 23.28 2.36 -1.40
CA THR A 236 24.00 3.65 -1.52
C THR A 236 23.02 4.82 -1.42
N ASN A 237 21.88 4.75 -2.12
CA ASN A 237 20.82 5.76 -2.02
C ASN A 237 20.31 5.94 -0.58
N LEU A 238 20.04 4.84 0.13
CA LEU A 238 19.64 4.88 1.55
C LEU A 238 20.75 5.44 2.46
N SER A 239 22.01 5.11 2.22
CA SER A 239 23.15 5.67 2.97
C SER A 239 23.19 7.21 2.84
N ILE A 240 22.91 7.74 1.65
CA ILE A 240 22.81 9.17 1.40
C ILE A 240 21.59 9.76 2.11
N LEU A 241 20.40 9.18 1.93
CA LEU A 241 19.17 9.69 2.55
C LEU A 241 19.28 9.73 4.08
N ASN A 242 19.91 8.73 4.69
CA ASN A 242 20.13 8.68 6.13
C ASN A 242 21.12 9.76 6.60
N GLU A 243 22.23 9.97 5.88
CA GLU A 243 23.22 11.02 6.19
C GLU A 243 22.59 12.41 6.24
N PHE A 244 21.69 12.70 5.30
CA PHE A 244 21.06 14.01 5.14
C PHE A 244 19.62 14.06 5.67
N SER A 245 19.18 13.08 6.44
CA SER A 245 17.78 12.93 6.88
C SER A 245 17.26 14.14 7.66
N ASN A 246 18.04 14.68 8.60
CA ASN A 246 17.71 15.87 9.39
C ASN A 246 17.63 17.17 8.55
N GLU A 247 18.03 17.08 7.30
CA GLU A 247 18.20 18.19 6.38
C GLU A 247 17.20 18.14 5.21
N LEU A 248 16.42 17.08 5.12
CA LEU A 248 15.46 16.83 4.05
C LEU A 248 14.02 16.97 4.57
N ASP A 249 13.16 17.49 3.72
CA ASP A 249 11.71 17.53 3.96
C ASP A 249 11.02 16.41 3.17
N PHE A 250 10.66 15.34 3.88
CA PHE A 250 9.97 14.19 3.29
C PHE A 250 8.45 14.37 3.17
N THR A 251 7.91 15.58 3.38
CA THR A 251 6.49 15.88 3.12
C THR A 251 6.06 15.37 1.75
N ASN A 252 6.92 15.57 0.74
CA ASN A 252 6.82 14.93 -0.56
C ASN A 252 7.99 13.96 -0.73
N LEU A 253 7.73 12.65 -0.70
CA LEU A 253 8.74 11.63 -0.98
C LEU A 253 8.71 11.29 -2.47
N TYR A 254 9.79 11.58 -3.19
CA TYR A 254 9.92 11.22 -4.60
C TYR A 254 10.49 9.82 -4.72
N ILE A 255 9.84 8.95 -5.50
CA ILE A 255 10.33 7.61 -5.81
C ILE A 255 10.59 7.47 -7.32
N ALA A 256 11.73 6.89 -7.68
CA ALA A 256 12.09 6.66 -9.08
C ALA A 256 12.80 5.31 -9.25
N SER A 257 12.70 4.75 -10.45
CA SER A 257 13.46 3.55 -10.79
C SER A 257 14.95 3.85 -10.81
N ALA A 258 15.75 2.92 -10.30
CA ALA A 258 17.20 2.98 -10.43
C ALA A 258 17.71 2.24 -11.69
N GLU A 259 16.84 1.56 -12.42
CA GLU A 259 17.20 0.75 -13.60
C GLU A 259 17.47 1.59 -14.85
N ASN A 260 16.96 2.82 -14.87
CA ASN A 260 17.19 3.80 -15.92
C ASN A 260 17.29 5.20 -15.31
N PHE A 261 17.85 6.15 -16.05
CA PHE A 261 18.20 7.48 -15.52
C PHE A 261 17.22 8.64 -15.78
N PRO A 262 16.45 8.71 -16.89
CA PRO A 262 15.80 9.97 -17.29
C PRO A 262 14.77 10.51 -16.30
N ASP A 263 13.98 9.62 -15.70
CA ASP A 263 12.89 10.00 -14.79
C ASP A 263 13.46 10.50 -13.45
N ALA A 264 14.46 9.80 -12.90
CA ALA A 264 15.18 10.22 -11.69
C ALA A 264 15.99 11.51 -11.90
N LEU A 265 16.62 11.68 -13.07
CA LEU A 265 17.32 12.92 -13.43
C LEU A 265 16.36 14.11 -13.45
N SER A 266 15.21 13.97 -14.12
CA SER A 266 14.16 15.00 -14.17
C SER A 266 13.63 15.29 -12.76
N GLY A 267 13.39 14.23 -11.99
CA GLY A 267 12.95 14.31 -10.62
C GLY A 267 13.95 15.00 -9.69
N ALA A 268 15.25 14.96 -9.98
CA ALA A 268 16.25 15.47 -9.05
C ALA A 268 16.16 16.99 -8.90
N ALA A 269 15.87 17.68 -10.02
CA ALA A 269 15.53 19.10 -10.03
C ALA A 269 14.29 19.37 -9.17
N LEU A 270 13.21 18.61 -9.40
CA LEU A 270 11.94 18.75 -8.66
C LEU A 270 12.10 18.48 -7.15
N ALA A 271 12.76 17.38 -6.77
CA ALA A 271 12.97 17.03 -5.38
C ALA A 271 13.73 18.12 -4.63
N SER A 272 14.78 18.69 -5.24
CA SER A 272 15.55 19.79 -4.67
C SER A 272 14.75 21.09 -4.54
N HIS A 273 13.80 21.33 -5.45
CA HIS A 273 12.88 22.47 -5.38
C HIS A 273 12.04 22.40 -4.09
N ASN A 274 11.58 21.21 -3.73
CA ASN A 274 10.82 20.92 -2.51
C ASN A 274 11.66 20.62 -1.25
N LYS A 275 13.00 20.84 -1.29
CA LYS A 275 13.94 20.46 -0.21
C LYS A 275 13.87 18.97 0.19
N SER A 276 13.38 18.13 -0.72
CA SER A 276 13.31 16.69 -0.57
C SER A 276 14.45 16.02 -1.35
N SER A 277 14.41 14.70 -1.40
CA SER A 277 15.31 13.87 -2.18
C SER A 277 14.54 12.76 -2.91
N ILE A 278 15.25 11.93 -3.67
CA ILE A 278 14.71 10.78 -4.38
C ILE A 278 15.13 9.51 -3.66
N LEU A 279 14.13 8.69 -3.32
CA LEU A 279 14.32 7.29 -2.99
C LEU A 279 14.33 6.46 -4.28
N LEU A 280 15.49 5.88 -4.59
CA LEU A 280 15.63 4.96 -5.70
C LEU A 280 15.07 3.59 -5.32
N ILE A 281 14.22 3.01 -6.16
CA ILE A 281 13.50 1.77 -5.87
C ILE A 281 13.51 0.79 -7.06
N SER A 282 13.54 -0.51 -6.76
CA SER A 282 13.38 -1.60 -7.72
C SER A 282 11.92 -2.00 -7.86
N ASN A 283 11.57 -2.73 -8.92
CA ASN A 283 10.25 -3.40 -9.04
C ASN A 283 10.03 -4.53 -8.02
N SER A 284 11.08 -4.94 -7.31
CA SER A 284 11.02 -5.84 -6.15
C SER A 284 11.76 -5.17 -4.99
N PRO A 285 11.11 -4.21 -4.29
CA PRO A 285 11.76 -3.33 -3.34
C PRO A 285 12.53 -4.08 -2.26
N LEU A 286 13.73 -3.59 -1.91
CA LEU A 286 14.44 -4.11 -0.75
C LEU A 286 13.65 -3.81 0.52
N LYS A 287 13.70 -4.74 1.49
CA LYS A 287 13.08 -4.55 2.81
C LYS A 287 13.56 -3.25 3.48
N SER A 288 14.86 -2.93 3.38
CA SER A 288 15.42 -1.67 3.88
C SER A 288 14.85 -0.41 3.21
N SER A 289 14.50 -0.46 1.92
CA SER A 289 13.83 0.65 1.24
C SER A 289 12.39 0.84 1.74
N LEU A 290 11.67 -0.25 1.95
CA LEU A 290 10.32 -0.21 2.53
C LEU A 290 10.34 0.26 3.98
N ASP A 291 11.34 -0.17 4.76
CA ASP A 291 11.51 0.21 6.17
C ASP A 291 11.88 1.69 6.32
N PHE A 292 12.65 2.24 5.38
CA PHE A 292 12.91 3.68 5.33
C PHE A 292 11.61 4.48 5.17
N ILE A 293 10.71 4.03 4.27
CA ILE A 293 9.41 4.69 4.06
C ILE A 293 8.55 4.56 5.31
N SER A 294 8.41 3.35 5.87
CA SER A 294 7.57 3.14 7.06
C SER A 294 8.08 3.90 8.27
N SER A 295 9.39 4.05 8.44
CA SER A 295 9.99 4.81 9.55
C SER A 295 9.77 6.33 9.41
N ASN A 296 9.62 6.83 8.18
CA ASN A 296 9.37 8.23 7.90
C ASN A 296 7.89 8.55 7.62
N ILE A 297 7.00 7.56 7.72
CA ILE A 297 5.62 7.66 7.21
C ILE A 297 4.83 8.85 7.77
N ASN A 298 5.04 9.17 9.04
CA ASN A 298 4.37 10.29 9.72
C ASN A 298 4.79 11.67 9.17
N ASN A 299 5.93 11.74 8.48
CA ASN A 299 6.45 12.94 7.85
C ASN A 299 6.09 13.01 6.35
N ILE A 300 5.51 11.94 5.78
CA ILE A 300 5.19 11.86 4.36
C ILE A 300 3.70 12.16 4.16
N ARG A 301 3.39 13.19 3.38
CA ARG A 301 2.01 13.52 2.96
C ARG A 301 1.71 13.05 1.55
N GLU A 302 2.71 13.09 0.68
CA GLU A 302 2.58 12.64 -0.71
C GLU A 302 3.78 11.77 -1.11
N ILE A 303 3.52 10.62 -1.73
CA ILE A 303 4.50 9.82 -2.45
C ILE A 303 4.37 10.16 -3.93
N VAL A 304 5.39 10.79 -4.50
CA VAL A 304 5.42 11.20 -5.90
C VAL A 304 6.23 10.18 -6.71
N VAL A 305 5.52 9.38 -7.50
CA VAL A 305 6.11 8.35 -8.36
C VAL A 305 6.54 8.95 -9.69
N LEU A 306 7.83 8.84 -10.00
CA LEU A 306 8.43 9.34 -11.23
C LEU A 306 8.55 8.20 -12.24
N GLY A 307 7.75 8.27 -13.30
CA GLY A 307 7.72 7.27 -14.36
C GLY A 307 6.47 6.40 -14.37
N GLY A 308 6.25 5.77 -15.52
CA GLY A 308 5.08 4.90 -15.76
C GLY A 308 5.18 3.55 -15.06
N LYS A 309 4.11 2.75 -15.17
CA LYS A 309 4.00 1.42 -14.56
C LYS A 309 5.08 0.42 -15.03
N GLY A 310 5.65 0.63 -16.22
CA GLY A 310 6.74 -0.19 -16.75
C GLY A 310 8.08 0.02 -16.04
N VAL A 311 8.29 1.16 -15.37
CA VAL A 311 9.56 1.49 -14.68
C VAL A 311 9.42 1.44 -13.16
N VAL A 312 8.29 1.91 -12.62
CA VAL A 312 7.90 1.75 -11.21
C VAL A 312 6.52 1.10 -11.19
N SER A 313 6.51 -0.22 -11.04
CA SER A 313 5.29 -1.03 -11.11
C SER A 313 4.36 -0.78 -9.94
N ASP A 314 3.09 -1.11 -10.14
CA ASP A 314 2.04 -1.03 -9.12
C ASP A 314 2.31 -1.97 -7.94
N ASN A 315 3.08 -3.04 -8.15
CA ASN A 315 3.56 -3.92 -7.10
C ASN A 315 4.47 -3.20 -6.10
N VAL A 316 5.24 -2.21 -6.53
CA VAL A 316 6.07 -1.40 -5.63
C VAL A 316 5.20 -0.65 -4.63
N LEU A 317 4.15 0.01 -5.13
CA LEU A 317 3.21 0.75 -4.28
C LEU A 317 2.47 -0.20 -3.34
N LYS A 318 2.03 -1.37 -3.83
CA LYS A 318 1.45 -2.41 -3.00
C LYS A 318 2.41 -2.86 -1.88
N SER A 319 3.70 -3.05 -2.18
CA SER A 319 4.71 -3.39 -1.17
C SER A 319 4.92 -2.27 -0.15
N ILE A 320 4.81 -1.00 -0.56
CA ILE A 320 4.88 0.15 0.36
C ILE A 320 3.69 0.16 1.30
N TYR A 321 2.47 0.08 0.77
CA TYR A 321 1.24 0.05 1.58
C TYR A 321 1.22 -1.13 2.54
N ASN A 322 1.59 -2.32 2.07
CA ASN A 322 1.67 -3.52 2.92
C ASN A 322 2.73 -3.43 4.03
N ASN A 323 3.75 -2.56 3.89
CA ASN A 323 4.79 -2.38 4.90
C ASN A 323 4.45 -1.32 5.95
N ILE A 324 3.36 -0.58 5.76
CA ILE A 324 2.91 0.45 6.69
C ILE A 324 1.93 -0.19 7.68
N ASN A 325 2.17 0.01 8.98
CA ASN A 325 1.27 -0.49 10.01
C ASN A 325 0.18 0.54 10.34
N TYR A 326 -1.04 0.29 9.89
CA TYR A 326 -2.20 1.19 10.07
C TYR A 326 -2.99 0.96 11.36
N TYR A 327 -2.65 -0.09 12.11
CA TYR A 327 -3.37 -0.50 13.30
C TYR A 327 -2.43 -0.93 14.43
N ASP A 328 -2.97 -1.05 15.63
CA ASP A 328 -2.38 -1.81 16.72
C ASP A 328 -3.19 -3.08 16.90
N THR A 329 -2.48 -4.20 17.12
CA THR A 329 -3.09 -5.40 17.69
C THR A 329 -2.97 -5.33 19.20
N LEU A 330 -4.06 -5.61 19.90
CA LEU A 330 -4.12 -5.67 21.36
C LEU A 330 -4.60 -7.06 21.77
N ASN A 331 -4.24 -7.48 22.99
CA ASN A 331 -4.70 -8.73 23.59
C ASN A 331 -4.59 -9.95 22.66
N GLU A 332 -3.47 -10.06 21.93
CA GLU A 332 -3.21 -11.18 21.02
C GLU A 332 -3.12 -12.50 21.79
N ASN A 333 -3.90 -13.49 21.38
CA ASN A 333 -3.94 -14.82 21.98
C ASN A 333 -3.93 -15.91 20.91
N ASN A 334 -3.39 -17.07 21.26
CA ASN A 334 -3.37 -18.26 20.41
C ASN A 334 -4.64 -19.10 20.62
N TYR A 335 -5.18 -19.63 19.52
CA TYR A 335 -6.38 -20.45 19.52
C TYR A 335 -6.23 -21.68 18.65
N ILE A 336 -7.01 -22.71 18.97
CA ILE A 336 -7.19 -23.90 18.16
C ILE A 336 -8.67 -24.10 17.91
N ILE A 337 -9.06 -24.17 16.63
CA ILE A 337 -10.33 -24.76 16.21
C ILE A 337 -10.07 -26.22 15.84
N GLU A 338 -10.74 -27.13 16.54
CA GLU A 338 -10.77 -28.57 16.25
C GLU A 338 -12.10 -28.92 15.59
N LYS A 339 -12.06 -29.53 14.40
CA LYS A 339 -13.23 -30.13 13.76
C LYS A 339 -13.14 -31.64 13.81
N ASP A 340 -14.13 -32.25 14.44
CA ASP A 340 -14.36 -33.69 14.43
C ASP A 340 -15.31 -34.02 13.28
N ILE A 341 -14.87 -34.89 12.38
CA ILE A 341 -15.65 -35.35 11.22
C ILE A 341 -15.76 -36.86 11.29
N ASN A 342 -16.99 -37.35 11.45
CA ASN A 342 -17.28 -38.77 11.52
C ASN A 342 -18.05 -39.18 10.26
N ILE A 343 -17.47 -40.07 9.47
CA ILE A 343 -18.08 -40.59 8.23
C ILE A 343 -18.60 -41.99 8.53
N LYS A 344 -19.92 -42.18 8.49
CA LYS A 344 -20.57 -43.43 8.82
C LYS A 344 -21.11 -44.14 7.58
N ASN A 345 -20.70 -45.39 7.35
CA ASN A 345 -21.25 -46.21 6.27
C ASN A 345 -22.52 -46.94 6.72
N ASP A 346 -23.67 -46.29 6.60
CA ASP A 346 -24.96 -46.81 7.10
C ASP A 346 -25.77 -47.65 6.10
N ASN A 347 -25.33 -47.76 4.85
CA ASN A 347 -26.07 -48.41 3.77
C ASN A 347 -25.22 -49.50 3.09
N CYS A 348 -25.85 -50.58 2.65
CA CYS A 348 -25.25 -51.90 2.44
C CYS A 348 -24.06 -51.94 1.44
N GLU A 349 -23.14 -52.88 1.73
CA GLU A 349 -21.83 -53.16 1.11
C GLU A 349 -20.64 -52.27 1.54
N THR A 350 -19.44 -52.82 1.34
CA THR A 350 -18.17 -52.15 1.64
C THR A 350 -17.88 -51.04 0.64
N ILE A 351 -17.47 -49.88 1.13
CA ILE A 351 -16.97 -48.78 0.29
C ILE A 351 -15.53 -49.07 -0.10
N ASN A 352 -15.29 -49.35 -1.38
CA ASN A 352 -13.96 -49.71 -1.90
C ASN A 352 -13.14 -48.50 -2.40
N LYS A 353 -13.76 -47.32 -2.50
CA LYS A 353 -13.07 -46.04 -2.78
C LYS A 353 -13.94 -44.84 -2.41
N LEU A 354 -13.46 -43.98 -1.52
CA LEU A 354 -14.04 -42.66 -1.24
C LEU A 354 -12.96 -41.59 -1.38
N GLU A 355 -13.26 -40.57 -2.18
CA GLU A 355 -12.49 -39.33 -2.28
C GLU A 355 -13.36 -38.17 -1.78
N LEU A 356 -13.00 -37.62 -0.63
CA LEU A 356 -13.69 -36.48 -0.03
C LEU A 356 -12.75 -35.27 0.00
N GLN A 357 -13.24 -34.14 -0.48
CA GLN A 357 -12.57 -32.85 -0.37
C GLN A 357 -13.36 -31.93 0.55
N ILE A 358 -12.68 -31.44 1.58
CA ILE A 358 -13.21 -30.44 2.52
C ILE A 358 -12.46 -29.14 2.26
N ASN A 359 -13.19 -28.11 1.81
CA ASN A 359 -12.61 -26.80 1.60
C ASN A 359 -12.48 -26.09 2.95
N LEU A 360 -11.28 -25.68 3.32
CA LEU A 360 -11.04 -24.88 4.52
C LEU A 360 -10.85 -23.39 4.18
N GLY A 361 -10.87 -23.04 2.89
CA GLY A 361 -10.66 -21.67 2.42
C GLY A 361 -9.21 -21.18 2.56
N PRO A 362 -8.96 -19.91 2.20
CA PRO A 362 -7.62 -19.33 2.23
C PRO A 362 -7.11 -19.12 3.65
N ILE A 363 -5.82 -18.77 3.76
CA ILE A 363 -5.31 -18.13 4.97
C ILE A 363 -6.09 -16.84 5.19
N SER A 364 -6.55 -16.61 6.43
CA SER A 364 -7.14 -15.32 6.80
C SER A 364 -6.19 -14.20 6.39
N GLN A 365 -6.67 -13.30 5.54
CA GLN A 365 -6.00 -12.05 5.21
C GLN A 365 -6.49 -10.90 6.11
N SER A 366 -7.24 -11.23 7.16
CA SER A 366 -7.77 -10.22 8.06
C SER A 366 -6.68 -9.70 8.99
N VAL A 367 -6.82 -8.45 9.38
CA VAL A 367 -5.87 -7.75 10.25
C VAL A 367 -5.89 -8.26 11.70
N TYR A 368 -6.98 -8.93 12.11
CA TYR A 368 -7.21 -9.37 13.48
C TYR A 368 -6.97 -10.89 13.69
N GLN A 369 -6.92 -11.69 12.63
CA GLN A 369 -6.68 -13.14 12.75
C GLN A 369 -5.61 -13.62 11.77
N LYS A 370 -4.56 -14.24 12.30
CA LYS A 370 -3.43 -14.76 11.51
C LYS A 370 -3.31 -16.27 11.71
N ASN A 371 -3.45 -17.02 10.61
CA ASN A 371 -3.28 -18.47 10.66
C ASN A 371 -1.81 -18.85 10.81
N GLU A 372 -1.54 -19.79 11.71
CA GLU A 372 -0.20 -20.32 11.97
C GLU A 372 -0.02 -21.68 11.29
N ARG A 373 -0.95 -22.60 11.52
CA ARG A 373 -0.84 -23.99 11.08
C ARG A 373 -2.20 -24.65 10.88
N VAL A 374 -2.25 -25.58 9.93
CA VAL A 374 -3.38 -26.49 9.74
C VAL A 374 -2.86 -27.92 9.82
N GLU A 375 -3.54 -28.78 10.58
CA GLU A 375 -3.23 -30.21 10.67
C GLU A 375 -4.49 -31.04 10.42
N VAL A 376 -4.29 -32.27 9.93
CA VAL A 376 -5.38 -33.24 9.78
C VAL A 376 -4.90 -34.61 10.26
N TYR A 377 -5.77 -35.31 10.98
CA TYR A 377 -5.57 -36.65 11.47
C TYR A 377 -6.72 -37.54 11.02
N GLY A 378 -6.39 -38.75 10.56
CA GLY A 378 -7.33 -39.77 10.13
C GLY A 378 -6.80 -40.57 8.94
N PRO A 379 -7.35 -41.76 8.67
CA PRO A 379 -6.86 -42.64 7.60
C PRO A 379 -6.95 -41.98 6.22
N GLY A 380 -5.84 -41.93 5.48
CA GLY A 380 -5.83 -41.38 4.12
C GLY A 380 -6.10 -39.87 4.02
N ALA A 381 -6.10 -39.16 5.15
CA ALA A 381 -6.27 -37.71 5.18
C ALA A 381 -4.95 -36.98 4.87
N SER A 382 -5.02 -35.93 4.07
CA SER A 382 -3.89 -35.07 3.74
C SER A 382 -4.34 -33.64 3.51
N ILE A 383 -3.44 -32.69 3.69
CA ILE A 383 -3.69 -31.28 3.39
C ILE A 383 -3.04 -30.95 2.06
N VAL A 384 -3.82 -30.34 1.17
CA VAL A 384 -3.33 -29.78 -0.09
C VAL A 384 -3.71 -28.31 -0.18
N LYS A 385 -3.01 -27.59 -1.05
CA LYS A 385 -3.34 -26.22 -1.42
C LYS A 385 -3.71 -26.17 -2.89
N ASP A 386 -4.79 -25.46 -3.22
CA ASP A 386 -5.13 -25.22 -4.61
C ASP A 386 -4.29 -24.08 -5.23
N SER A 387 -4.50 -23.79 -6.51
CA SER A 387 -3.80 -22.72 -7.24
C SER A 387 -4.04 -21.31 -6.66
N ASN A 388 -5.09 -21.14 -5.86
CA ASN A 388 -5.41 -19.90 -5.16
C ASN A 388 -4.90 -19.91 -3.71
N ASN A 389 -4.07 -20.90 -3.33
CA ASN A 389 -3.51 -21.10 -1.99
C ASN A 389 -4.59 -21.35 -0.91
N ASN A 390 -5.77 -21.84 -1.30
CA ASN A 390 -6.80 -22.30 -0.35
C ASN A 390 -6.41 -23.65 0.22
N TYR A 391 -6.57 -23.83 1.53
CA TYR A 391 -6.38 -25.12 2.16
C TYR A 391 -7.55 -26.04 1.85
N LYS A 392 -7.23 -27.28 1.48
CA LYS A 392 -8.19 -28.36 1.31
C LYS A 392 -7.71 -29.58 2.07
N VAL A 393 -8.62 -30.26 2.75
CA VAL A 393 -8.37 -31.60 3.28
C VAL A 393 -8.87 -32.60 2.25
N MET A 394 -7.96 -33.46 1.80
CA MET A 394 -8.24 -34.59 0.92
C MET A 394 -8.26 -35.86 1.77
N ILE A 395 -9.38 -36.57 1.75
CA ILE A 395 -9.55 -37.87 2.40
C ILE A 395 -9.68 -38.91 1.28
N ASN A 396 -8.70 -39.80 1.19
CA ASN A 396 -8.66 -40.88 0.21
C ASN A 396 -8.59 -42.22 0.95
N ILE A 397 -9.70 -42.95 0.97
CA ILE A 397 -9.79 -44.24 1.65
C ILE A 397 -10.28 -45.32 0.69
N SER A 398 -9.67 -46.49 0.80
CA SER A 398 -9.94 -47.65 -0.07
C SER A 398 -10.90 -48.66 0.55
N TYR A 399 -11.30 -48.47 1.82
CA TYR A 399 -12.11 -49.45 2.54
C TYR A 399 -12.85 -48.82 3.72
N ILE A 400 -14.19 -48.83 3.69
CA ILE A 400 -15.05 -48.68 4.89
C ILE A 400 -16.04 -49.83 4.90
N ALA A 401 -15.99 -50.68 5.94
CA ALA A 401 -16.95 -51.78 6.09
C ALA A 401 -18.38 -51.25 6.32
N SER A 402 -19.39 -52.03 5.94
CA SER A 402 -20.78 -51.72 6.29
C SER A 402 -20.94 -51.57 7.81
N GLY A 403 -21.57 -50.49 8.26
CA GLY A 403 -21.75 -50.15 9.68
C GLY A 403 -20.54 -49.53 10.37
N GLN A 404 -19.40 -49.36 9.67
CA GLN A 404 -18.20 -48.73 10.25
C GLN A 404 -18.29 -47.20 10.19
N THR A 405 -17.82 -46.55 11.25
CA THR A 405 -17.56 -45.11 11.29
C THR A 405 -16.05 -44.86 11.24
N VAL A 406 -15.61 -43.94 10.39
CA VAL A 406 -14.23 -43.45 10.34
C VAL A 406 -14.19 -42.01 10.83
N ASN A 407 -13.28 -41.72 11.76
CA ASN A 407 -13.18 -40.43 12.41
C ASN A 407 -11.96 -39.66 11.91
N TYR A 408 -12.13 -38.35 11.73
CA TYR A 408 -11.09 -37.42 11.34
C TYR A 408 -11.10 -36.23 12.29
N LYS A 409 -9.92 -35.67 12.53
CA LYS A 409 -9.74 -34.42 13.27
C LYS A 409 -8.99 -33.41 12.41
N ILE A 410 -9.54 -32.21 12.26
CA ILE A 410 -8.88 -31.09 11.58
C ILE A 410 -8.58 -30.02 12.62
N TYR A 411 -7.33 -29.57 12.67
CA TYR A 411 -6.89 -28.51 13.57
C TYR A 411 -6.54 -27.27 12.78
N ARG A 412 -7.07 -26.12 13.20
CA ARG A 412 -6.62 -24.80 12.77
C ARG A 412 -6.06 -24.04 13.95
N MET A 413 -4.77 -23.74 13.89
CA MET A 413 -4.04 -22.96 14.90
C MET A 413 -3.82 -21.54 14.35
N PHE A 414 -4.17 -20.53 15.13
CA PHE A 414 -4.11 -19.14 14.71
C PHE A 414 -3.98 -18.20 15.91
N THR A 415 -3.45 -17.00 15.68
CA THR A 415 -3.59 -15.88 16.61
C THR A 415 -4.84 -15.09 16.29
N ASN A 416 -5.53 -14.61 17.32
CA ASN A 416 -6.62 -13.65 17.22
C ASN A 416 -6.37 -12.47 18.16
N SER A 417 -6.63 -11.26 17.69
CA SER A 417 -6.27 -10.01 18.37
C SER A 417 -7.39 -8.99 18.22
N GLU A 418 -7.51 -8.11 19.20
CA GLU A 418 -8.30 -6.88 19.04
C GLU A 418 -7.55 -5.95 18.07
N VAL A 419 -8.30 -5.17 17.28
CA VAL A 419 -7.71 -4.24 16.31
C VAL A 419 -8.18 -2.82 16.56
N LYS A 420 -7.20 -1.93 16.76
CA LYS A 420 -7.42 -0.49 16.88
C LYS A 420 -6.71 0.25 15.76
N TYR A 421 -7.47 0.91 14.90
CA TYR A 421 -6.89 1.71 13.81
C TYR A 421 -6.27 3.01 14.34
N LYS A 422 -5.05 3.31 13.89
CA LYS A 422 -4.30 4.53 14.27
C LYS A 422 -4.76 5.79 13.53
N THR A 423 -5.64 5.61 12.57
CA THR A 423 -5.92 6.56 11.49
C THR A 423 -7.43 6.65 11.31
N ASP A 424 -7.91 7.79 10.82
CA ASP A 424 -9.26 7.89 10.31
C ASP A 424 -9.38 7.15 8.96
N LEU A 425 -10.09 6.02 8.97
CA LEU A 425 -10.33 5.17 7.79
C LEU A 425 -11.10 5.88 6.68
N SER A 426 -11.73 7.03 6.96
CA SER A 426 -12.31 7.88 5.92
C SER A 426 -11.24 8.55 5.05
N ASN A 427 -9.96 8.56 5.44
CA ASN A 427 -8.85 9.02 4.58
C ASN A 427 -8.39 7.95 3.58
N THR A 428 -9.34 7.23 2.99
CA THR A 428 -9.13 6.21 1.96
C THR A 428 -9.41 6.78 0.58
N SER A 429 -8.66 6.36 -0.44
CA SER A 429 -8.99 6.70 -1.82
C SER A 429 -10.12 5.81 -2.36
N SER A 430 -10.68 6.22 -3.50
CA SER A 430 -11.59 5.38 -4.29
C SER A 430 -10.88 4.70 -5.47
N ASP A 431 -9.53 4.73 -5.48
CA ASP A 431 -8.71 4.14 -6.53
C ASP A 431 -8.28 2.72 -6.15
N TYR A 432 -9.00 1.75 -6.70
CA TYR A 432 -8.70 0.32 -6.53
C TYR A 432 -7.74 -0.23 -7.58
N SER A 433 -7.08 0.60 -8.38
CA SER A 433 -6.21 0.13 -9.48
C SER A 433 -5.04 -0.75 -9.01
N TYR A 434 -4.70 -0.71 -7.72
CA TYR A 434 -3.66 -1.53 -7.08
C TYR A 434 -4.21 -2.83 -6.47
N PHE A 435 -5.52 -3.00 -6.40
CA PHE A 435 -6.16 -4.20 -5.86
C PHE A 435 -6.43 -5.22 -6.98
N SER A 436 -5.52 -6.18 -7.14
CA SER A 436 -5.56 -7.18 -8.21
C SER A 436 -6.81 -8.08 -8.22
N GLU A 437 -7.52 -8.19 -7.09
CA GLU A 437 -8.75 -8.98 -6.96
C GLU A 437 -10.02 -8.10 -7.04
N TYR A 438 -9.91 -6.86 -7.51
CA TYR A 438 -11.04 -5.91 -7.59
C TYR A 438 -12.25 -6.51 -8.30
N ASP A 439 -12.07 -7.06 -9.50
CA ASP A 439 -13.16 -7.62 -10.29
C ASP A 439 -13.82 -8.81 -9.58
N LYS A 440 -13.02 -9.69 -8.97
CA LYS A 440 -13.50 -10.85 -8.21
C LYS A 440 -14.42 -10.42 -7.06
N TYR A 441 -14.01 -9.42 -6.29
CA TYR A 441 -14.74 -8.98 -5.10
C TYR A 441 -15.74 -7.86 -5.36
N THR A 442 -15.98 -7.47 -6.61
CA THR A 442 -17.08 -6.57 -7.03
C THR A 442 -18.10 -7.27 -7.92
N SER A 443 -17.75 -8.42 -8.50
CA SER A 443 -18.66 -9.24 -9.30
C SER A 443 -19.78 -9.86 -8.47
N SER A 444 -20.89 -10.14 -9.14
CA SER A 444 -22.00 -10.92 -8.57
C SER A 444 -21.64 -12.41 -8.56
N GLU A 445 -22.12 -13.12 -7.55
CA GLU A 445 -22.02 -14.58 -7.43
C GLU A 445 -23.30 -15.14 -6.79
N ASP A 446 -23.38 -16.46 -6.64
CA ASP A 446 -24.54 -17.10 -6.03
C ASP A 446 -24.82 -16.50 -4.64
N LYS A 447 -26.10 -16.20 -4.39
CA LYS A 447 -26.61 -15.53 -3.17
C LYS A 447 -26.04 -14.13 -2.87
N ILE A 448 -25.18 -13.57 -3.73
CA ILE A 448 -24.64 -12.20 -3.67
C ILE A 448 -24.97 -11.51 -4.99
N GLU A 449 -26.24 -11.18 -5.15
CA GLU A 449 -26.82 -10.66 -6.40
C GLU A 449 -26.51 -9.17 -6.61
N SER A 450 -25.24 -8.77 -6.57
CA SER A 450 -24.79 -7.36 -6.68
C SER A 450 -25.15 -6.68 -8.00
N ASN A 451 -25.47 -7.46 -9.04
CA ASN A 451 -25.95 -6.99 -10.33
C ASN A 451 -27.49 -6.82 -10.40
N ASN A 452 -28.22 -7.16 -9.33
CA ASN A 452 -29.67 -7.07 -9.33
C ASN A 452 -30.14 -5.59 -9.32
N PRO A 453 -31.13 -5.21 -10.17
CA PRO A 453 -31.61 -3.84 -10.25
C PRO A 453 -32.13 -3.25 -8.93
N LEU A 454 -32.77 -4.06 -8.07
CA LEU A 454 -33.27 -3.61 -6.77
C LEU A 454 -32.11 -3.25 -5.84
N ILE A 455 -31.11 -4.12 -5.75
CA ILE A 455 -29.91 -3.90 -4.94
C ILE A 455 -29.14 -2.67 -5.44
N ILE A 456 -28.93 -2.55 -6.76
CA ILE A 456 -28.23 -1.40 -7.36
C ILE A 456 -28.97 -0.10 -7.04
N SER A 457 -30.28 -0.06 -7.29
CA SER A 457 -31.08 1.16 -7.11
C SER A 457 -31.13 1.57 -5.64
N LYS A 458 -31.36 0.62 -4.72
CA LYS A 458 -31.39 0.90 -3.28
C LYS A 458 -30.03 1.32 -2.75
N SER A 459 -28.95 0.68 -3.20
CA SER A 459 -27.60 1.06 -2.80
C SER A 459 -27.25 2.48 -3.27
N LYS A 460 -27.60 2.84 -4.51
CA LYS A 460 -27.43 4.20 -5.06
C LYS A 460 -28.25 5.25 -4.29
N GLU A 461 -29.49 4.94 -3.93
CA GLU A 461 -30.34 5.80 -3.09
C GLU A 461 -29.66 6.09 -1.74
N ILE A 462 -29.15 5.04 -1.07
CA ILE A 462 -28.53 5.15 0.26
C ILE A 462 -27.22 5.94 0.21
N VAL A 463 -26.35 5.66 -0.77
CA VAL A 463 -25.03 6.32 -0.82
C VAL A 463 -25.12 7.75 -1.34
N GLY A 464 -26.07 8.04 -2.24
CA GLY A 464 -26.23 9.35 -2.88
C GLY A 464 -25.02 9.75 -3.73
N SER A 465 -24.57 10.99 -3.59
CA SER A 465 -23.40 11.55 -4.30
C SER A 465 -22.05 11.23 -3.63
N GLU A 466 -22.05 10.43 -2.55
CA GLU A 466 -20.83 10.07 -1.83
C GLU A 466 -19.86 9.32 -2.74
N LYS A 467 -18.57 9.63 -2.65
CA LYS A 467 -17.49 8.99 -3.40
C LYS A 467 -16.58 8.15 -2.52
N ASN A 468 -16.48 8.48 -1.23
CA ASN A 468 -15.61 7.83 -0.27
C ASN A 468 -16.12 6.40 0.05
N PRO A 469 -15.33 5.34 -0.22
CA PRO A 469 -15.79 3.96 -0.03
C PRO A 469 -16.08 3.62 1.43
N TYR A 470 -15.34 4.15 2.40
CA TYR A 470 -15.62 3.94 3.82
C TYR A 470 -16.98 4.56 4.22
N ILE A 471 -17.26 5.79 3.80
CA ILE A 471 -18.53 6.46 4.12
C ILE A 471 -19.72 5.77 3.41
N LYS A 472 -19.54 5.33 2.16
CA LYS A 472 -20.54 4.51 1.45
C LYS A 472 -20.86 3.23 2.22
N ALA A 473 -19.82 2.46 2.60
CA ALA A 473 -19.97 1.23 3.37
C ALA A 473 -20.67 1.50 4.71
N LYS A 474 -20.33 2.59 5.40
CA LYS A 474 -20.97 3.00 6.66
C LYS A 474 -22.47 3.27 6.51
N LYS A 475 -22.88 3.97 5.44
CA LYS A 475 -24.31 4.23 5.15
C LYS A 475 -25.08 2.95 4.83
N ILE A 476 -24.46 2.04 4.07
CA ILE A 476 -25.04 0.72 3.76
C ILE A 476 -25.18 -0.11 5.04
N PHE A 477 -24.15 -0.14 5.87
CA PHE A 477 -24.17 -0.80 7.19
C PHE A 477 -25.32 -0.28 8.05
N GLU A 478 -25.44 1.05 8.18
CA GLU A 478 -26.49 1.69 8.96
C GLU A 478 -27.89 1.32 8.47
N PHE A 479 -28.11 1.33 7.15
CA PHE A 479 -29.37 0.89 6.57
C PHE A 479 -29.71 -0.55 6.96
N ILE A 480 -28.78 -1.48 6.75
CA ILE A 480 -29.03 -2.91 7.04
C ILE A 480 -29.22 -3.13 8.55
N ASN A 481 -28.35 -2.53 9.36
CA ASN A 481 -28.38 -2.64 10.82
C ASN A 481 -29.64 -2.03 11.44
N THR A 482 -30.32 -1.09 10.79
CA THR A 482 -31.55 -0.48 11.33
C THR A 482 -32.84 -0.91 10.64
N LYS A 483 -32.80 -1.37 9.38
CA LYS A 483 -34.00 -1.66 8.57
C LYS A 483 -34.27 -3.13 8.34
N ILE A 484 -33.27 -4.00 8.40
CA ILE A 484 -33.47 -5.44 8.26
C ILE A 484 -33.71 -6.05 9.65
N GLN A 485 -34.75 -6.87 9.76
CA GLN A 485 -35.13 -7.58 10.97
C GLN A 485 -34.49 -8.97 11.00
N TYR A 486 -34.14 -9.44 12.20
CA TYR A 486 -33.64 -10.80 12.36
C TYR A 486 -34.79 -11.82 12.24
N ASP A 487 -34.58 -12.87 11.45
CA ASP A 487 -35.59 -13.90 11.19
C ASP A 487 -35.41 -15.11 12.12
N TYR A 488 -35.84 -14.96 13.38
CA TYR A 488 -35.76 -16.03 14.38
C TYR A 488 -36.61 -17.26 14.02
N GLU A 489 -37.69 -17.08 13.27
CA GLU A 489 -38.55 -18.18 12.84
C GLU A 489 -37.84 -19.03 11.78
N TYR A 490 -37.17 -18.38 10.83
CA TYR A 490 -36.32 -19.07 9.86
C TYR A 490 -35.15 -19.78 10.55
N GLU A 491 -34.47 -19.11 11.50
CA GLU A 491 -33.36 -19.69 12.27
C GLU A 491 -33.75 -20.94 13.06
N TYR A 492 -34.95 -20.97 13.66
CA TYR A 492 -35.39 -22.09 14.50
C TYR A 492 -35.91 -23.28 13.69
N ASN A 493 -36.47 -23.03 12.51
CA ASN A 493 -37.19 -24.04 11.72
C ASN A 493 -36.39 -24.65 10.56
N TYR A 494 -35.33 -23.97 10.09
CA TYR A 494 -34.47 -24.49 9.03
C TYR A 494 -33.12 -24.91 9.60
N ASP A 495 -32.74 -26.16 9.30
CA ASP A 495 -31.44 -26.71 9.66
C ASP A 495 -30.33 -25.79 9.13
N TYR A 496 -29.40 -25.37 10.01
CA TYR A 496 -28.24 -24.52 9.73
C TYR A 496 -27.42 -24.98 8.52
N SER A 497 -27.61 -26.23 8.11
CA SER A 497 -26.94 -26.87 6.99
C SER A 497 -27.37 -26.35 5.60
N GLU A 498 -28.44 -25.53 5.50
CA GLU A 498 -28.91 -24.88 4.27
C GLU A 498 -29.29 -23.39 4.48
N ASP A 499 -28.32 -22.55 4.83
CA ASP A 499 -28.49 -21.09 4.79
C ASP A 499 -28.74 -20.61 3.34
N SER A 500 -30.01 -20.66 2.94
CA SER A 500 -30.51 -20.47 1.57
C SER A 500 -30.79 -19.01 1.22
N GLN A 501 -30.70 -18.09 2.20
CA GLN A 501 -31.09 -16.69 2.00
C GLN A 501 -29.96 -15.91 1.31
N GLY A 502 -30.17 -15.61 0.02
CA GLY A 502 -29.35 -14.65 -0.72
C GLY A 502 -29.70 -13.19 -0.44
N ALA A 503 -28.83 -12.29 -0.87
CA ALA A 503 -29.00 -10.85 -0.68
C ALA A 503 -30.34 -10.33 -1.23
N LEU A 504 -30.77 -10.84 -2.38
CA LEU A 504 -32.05 -10.47 -3.00
C LEU A 504 -33.25 -10.86 -2.13
N ASN A 505 -33.21 -12.04 -1.50
CA ASN A 505 -34.28 -12.46 -0.60
C ASN A 505 -34.35 -11.53 0.63
N THR A 506 -33.20 -11.28 1.27
CA THR A 506 -33.12 -10.45 2.49
C THR A 506 -33.61 -9.01 2.26
N ILE A 507 -33.24 -8.37 1.15
CA ILE A 507 -33.70 -7.01 0.86
C ILE A 507 -35.20 -6.95 0.51
N THR A 508 -35.73 -8.00 -0.13
CA THR A 508 -37.14 -8.05 -0.56
C THR A 508 -38.07 -8.34 0.61
N SER A 509 -37.69 -9.27 1.50
CA SER A 509 -38.48 -9.63 2.68
C SER A 509 -38.33 -8.61 3.82
N GLY A 510 -37.21 -7.86 3.84
CA GLY A 510 -36.81 -7.04 4.98
C GLY A 510 -36.37 -7.85 6.20
N LYS A 511 -36.15 -9.16 6.03
CA LYS A 511 -35.80 -10.11 7.10
C LYS A 511 -34.63 -11.00 6.68
N GLY A 512 -33.82 -11.43 7.64
CA GLY A 512 -32.89 -12.55 7.42
C GLY A 512 -32.14 -12.99 8.66
N VAL A 513 -31.32 -14.03 8.51
CA VAL A 513 -30.35 -14.48 9.53
C VAL A 513 -28.95 -13.91 9.25
N CYS A 514 -27.96 -14.15 10.12
CA CYS A 514 -26.61 -13.58 9.99
C CYS A 514 -26.02 -13.72 8.57
N GLY A 515 -26.21 -14.87 7.90
CA GLY A 515 -25.81 -15.08 6.51
C GLY A 515 -26.49 -14.15 5.51
N GLY A 516 -27.81 -13.96 5.61
CA GLY A 516 -28.56 -13.02 4.76
C GLY A 516 -28.14 -11.56 4.98
N PHE A 517 -27.92 -11.16 6.23
CA PHE A 517 -27.36 -9.86 6.60
C PHE A 517 -26.00 -9.62 5.92
N ALA A 518 -25.11 -10.60 6.03
CA ALA A 518 -23.77 -10.50 5.48
C ALA A 518 -23.75 -10.47 3.95
N ARG A 519 -24.53 -11.35 3.31
CA ARG A 519 -24.67 -11.37 1.85
C ARG A 519 -25.28 -10.08 1.31
N LEU A 520 -26.28 -9.52 1.99
CA LEU A 520 -26.89 -8.24 1.60
C LEU A 520 -25.89 -7.08 1.68
N PHE A 521 -25.16 -6.95 2.79
CA PHE A 521 -24.13 -5.90 2.91
C PHE A 521 -23.08 -6.04 1.81
N THR A 522 -22.61 -7.26 1.57
CA THR A 522 -21.65 -7.57 0.52
C THR A 522 -22.19 -7.17 -0.86
N ALA A 523 -23.41 -7.60 -1.22
CA ALA A 523 -24.01 -7.31 -2.51
C ALA A 523 -24.22 -5.79 -2.73
N MET A 524 -24.67 -5.08 -1.70
CA MET A 524 -24.85 -3.62 -1.75
C MET A 524 -23.53 -2.88 -1.93
N CYS A 525 -22.49 -3.24 -1.17
CA CYS A 525 -21.13 -2.68 -1.32
C CYS A 525 -20.59 -2.92 -2.73
N ARG A 526 -20.67 -4.16 -3.23
CA ARG A 526 -20.24 -4.53 -4.58
C ARG A 526 -20.95 -3.73 -5.67
N SER A 527 -22.26 -3.51 -5.52
CA SER A 527 -23.08 -2.76 -6.49
C SER A 527 -22.69 -1.27 -6.62
N VAL A 528 -21.98 -0.71 -5.64
CA VAL A 528 -21.47 0.68 -5.65
C VAL A 528 -19.95 0.76 -5.80
N GLY A 529 -19.32 -0.35 -6.23
CA GLY A 529 -17.91 -0.43 -6.61
C GLY A 529 -16.94 -0.66 -5.45
N ILE A 530 -17.43 -1.10 -4.28
CA ILE A 530 -16.61 -1.41 -3.10
C ILE A 530 -16.38 -2.92 -3.06
N PRO A 531 -15.13 -3.40 -3.12
CA PRO A 531 -14.86 -4.82 -2.98
C PRO A 531 -15.27 -5.31 -1.60
N ALA A 532 -16.04 -6.40 -1.55
CA ALA A 532 -16.54 -6.97 -0.29
C ALA A 532 -16.63 -8.50 -0.36
N ARG A 533 -16.55 -9.16 0.79
CA ARG A 533 -16.64 -10.62 0.94
C ARG A 533 -17.41 -11.01 2.19
N VAL A 534 -18.03 -12.19 2.13
CA VAL A 534 -18.71 -12.80 3.29
C VAL A 534 -17.70 -13.64 4.06
N VAL A 535 -17.78 -13.58 5.38
CA VAL A 535 -16.93 -14.32 6.29
C VAL A 535 -17.83 -15.18 7.18
N PHE A 536 -17.47 -16.46 7.32
CA PHE A 536 -18.14 -17.42 8.19
C PHE A 536 -17.20 -17.87 9.29
N GLY A 537 -17.74 -18.08 10.48
CA GLY A 537 -16.98 -18.56 11.61
C GLY A 537 -17.80 -18.46 12.89
N TYR A 538 -17.20 -17.88 13.92
CA TYR A 538 -17.79 -17.87 15.25
C TYR A 538 -17.74 -16.48 15.86
N HIS A 539 -18.85 -16.04 16.46
CA HIS A 539 -18.89 -14.83 17.27
C HIS A 539 -18.97 -15.23 18.75
N ILE A 540 -17.83 -15.17 19.43
CA ILE A 540 -17.63 -15.71 20.79
C ILE A 540 -17.00 -14.62 21.65
N PRO A 541 -17.65 -14.21 22.76
CA PRO A 541 -17.02 -13.33 23.74
C PRO A 541 -15.68 -13.93 24.21
N HIS A 542 -14.61 -13.15 24.14
CA HIS A 542 -13.26 -13.63 24.49
C HIS A 542 -13.14 -14.23 25.89
N GLU A 543 -13.95 -13.73 26.83
CA GLU A 543 -14.03 -14.19 28.21
C GLU A 543 -14.63 -15.60 28.36
N ASP A 544 -15.41 -16.07 27.38
CA ASP A 544 -16.02 -17.40 27.39
C ASP A 544 -15.01 -18.49 26.98
N ILE A 545 -13.94 -18.13 26.25
CA ILE A 545 -12.96 -19.10 25.74
C ILE A 545 -11.88 -19.38 26.78
N SER A 546 -11.98 -20.56 27.39
CA SER A 546 -10.96 -21.11 28.28
C SER A 546 -9.92 -21.96 27.52
N ASN A 547 -8.99 -22.58 28.26
CA ASN A 547 -8.03 -23.52 27.67
C ASN A 547 -8.62 -24.93 27.45
N ASN A 548 -9.88 -25.14 27.84
CA ASN A 548 -10.62 -26.35 27.54
C ASN A 548 -11.39 -26.19 26.24
N TYR A 549 -11.64 -27.30 25.54
CA TYR A 549 -12.46 -27.31 24.35
C TYR A 549 -13.90 -26.92 24.66
N MET A 550 -14.39 -25.90 23.97
CA MET A 550 -15.76 -25.42 24.01
C MET A 550 -16.46 -25.73 22.69
N ASP A 551 -17.67 -26.29 22.75
CA ASP A 551 -18.50 -26.52 21.57
C ASP A 551 -18.90 -25.18 20.94
N THR A 552 -18.73 -25.07 19.63
CA THR A 552 -18.94 -23.82 18.87
C THR A 552 -20.31 -23.75 18.19
N LEU A 553 -21.15 -24.79 18.29
CA LEU A 553 -22.40 -24.92 17.54
C LEU A 553 -23.32 -23.70 17.69
N TRP A 554 -23.47 -23.19 18.91
CA TRP A 554 -24.35 -22.05 19.24
C TRP A 554 -23.74 -20.69 18.92
N TYR A 555 -22.46 -20.66 18.52
CA TYR A 555 -21.72 -19.44 18.23
C TYR A 555 -21.47 -19.24 16.73
N LYS A 556 -21.97 -20.15 15.89
CA LYS A 556 -21.87 -20.04 14.42
C LYS A 556 -22.43 -18.70 13.97
N HIS A 557 -21.66 -17.98 13.19
CA HIS A 557 -22.01 -16.63 12.76
C HIS A 557 -21.44 -16.31 11.38
N ALA A 558 -22.07 -15.34 10.72
CA ALA A 558 -21.63 -14.80 9.45
C ALA A 558 -21.61 -13.26 9.49
N TRP A 559 -20.54 -12.68 8.95
CA TRP A 559 -20.34 -11.23 8.85
C TRP A 559 -19.62 -10.90 7.53
N CYS A 560 -19.16 -9.66 7.39
CA CYS A 560 -18.53 -9.19 6.16
C CYS A 560 -17.16 -8.59 6.40
N GLU A 561 -16.39 -8.54 5.33
CA GLU A 561 -15.30 -7.59 5.20
C GLU A 561 -15.43 -6.81 3.90
N PHE A 562 -15.07 -5.52 3.95
CA PHE A 562 -14.96 -4.67 2.76
C PHE A 562 -13.53 -4.15 2.61
N TYR A 563 -13.07 -3.96 1.39
CA TYR A 563 -11.69 -3.58 1.09
C TYR A 563 -11.56 -2.07 0.94
N LEU A 564 -10.58 -1.49 1.65
CA LEU A 564 -10.11 -0.13 1.43
C LEU A 564 -8.69 -0.16 0.85
N PRO A 565 -8.39 0.56 -0.26
CA PRO A 565 -7.12 0.43 -0.98
C PRO A 565 -5.88 0.54 -0.10
N GLU A 566 -5.92 1.43 0.88
CA GLU A 566 -4.79 1.71 1.74
C GLU A 566 -4.76 0.90 3.04
N TYR A 567 -5.87 0.27 3.43
CA TYR A 567 -6.02 -0.38 4.75
C TYR A 567 -6.22 -1.89 4.67
N GLY A 568 -6.60 -2.42 3.51
CA GLY A 568 -6.91 -3.83 3.35
C GLY A 568 -8.36 -4.17 3.71
N TRP A 569 -8.57 -5.38 4.22
CA TRP A 569 -9.89 -5.90 4.60
C TRP A 569 -10.33 -5.35 5.95
N ILE A 570 -11.49 -4.69 5.95
CA ILE A 570 -12.11 -4.06 7.11
C ILE A 570 -13.37 -4.82 7.51
N ILE A 571 -13.45 -5.24 8.76
CA ILE A 571 -14.59 -5.97 9.32
C ILE A 571 -15.86 -5.11 9.36
N ALA A 572 -17.00 -5.72 9.08
CA ALA A 572 -18.33 -5.17 9.30
C ALA A 572 -19.35 -6.27 9.61
N ASP A 573 -20.04 -6.17 10.74
CA ASP A 573 -21.10 -7.08 11.14
C ASP A 573 -22.43 -6.34 11.34
N PRO A 574 -23.29 -6.29 10.32
CA PRO A 574 -24.54 -5.53 10.37
C PRO A 574 -25.65 -6.23 11.17
N THR A 575 -25.41 -7.44 11.68
CA THR A 575 -26.41 -8.27 12.37
C THR A 575 -26.69 -7.76 13.79
N LEU A 576 -25.64 -7.34 14.50
CA LEU A 576 -25.69 -7.03 15.93
C LEU A 576 -26.34 -5.66 16.18
N LYS A 577 -27.55 -5.67 16.77
CA LYS A 577 -28.37 -4.46 16.99
C LYS A 577 -28.01 -3.76 18.30
N LYS A 578 -28.20 -2.44 18.34
CA LYS A 578 -28.12 -1.60 19.54
C LYS A 578 -29.43 -0.86 19.73
N ARG A 579 -29.84 -0.64 20.99
CA ARG A 579 -31.02 0.14 21.34
C ARG A 579 -30.63 1.34 22.19
N ASP A 580 -31.31 2.47 21.99
CA ASP A 580 -31.20 3.62 22.88
C ASP A 580 -31.98 3.40 24.19
N CYS A 581 -31.94 4.38 25.09
CA CYS A 581 -32.67 4.33 26.37
C CYS A 581 -34.21 4.34 26.22
N TYR A 582 -34.72 4.58 25.01
CA TYR A 582 -36.14 4.54 24.68
C TYR A 582 -36.54 3.24 23.96
N GLY A 583 -35.59 2.31 23.76
CA GLY A 583 -35.82 1.04 23.09
C GLY A 583 -35.80 1.12 21.56
N ASN A 584 -35.51 2.28 20.97
CA ASN A 584 -35.42 2.43 19.51
C ASN A 584 -34.14 1.77 19.00
N ILE A 585 -34.22 1.11 17.86
CA ILE A 585 -33.04 0.57 17.19
C ILE A 585 -32.20 1.73 16.65
N ILE A 586 -30.94 1.79 17.08
CA ILE A 586 -29.94 2.75 16.59
C ILE A 586 -28.79 2.00 15.92
N PRO A 587 -28.04 2.64 15.01
CA PRO A 587 -26.91 2.00 14.35
C PRO A 587 -25.84 1.58 15.36
N ASN A 588 -25.41 0.33 15.27
CA ASN A 588 -24.37 -0.22 16.15
C ASN A 588 -22.99 -0.16 15.49
N PHE A 589 -22.35 0.99 15.54
CA PHE A 589 -21.01 1.15 14.95
C PHE A 589 -19.89 0.46 15.73
N ASP A 590 -20.17 -0.14 16.89
CA ASP A 590 -19.20 -0.95 17.64
C ASP A 590 -18.74 -2.18 16.82
N TYR A 591 -19.51 -2.56 15.79
CA TYR A 591 -19.25 -3.66 14.87
C TYR A 591 -19.06 -3.22 13.41
N PHE A 592 -18.76 -1.95 13.17
CA PHE A 592 -18.39 -1.43 11.85
C PHE A 592 -16.98 -0.87 11.88
N ALA A 593 -16.07 -1.47 11.11
CA ALA A 593 -14.66 -1.11 11.08
C ALA A 593 -13.99 -1.11 12.46
N ASN A 594 -14.50 -1.96 13.36
CA ASN A 594 -14.01 -2.13 14.72
C ASN A 594 -14.09 -3.62 15.10
N ASN A 595 -13.04 -4.11 15.76
CA ASN A 595 -13.01 -5.41 16.44
C ASN A 595 -12.27 -5.26 17.79
N GLU A 596 -12.58 -4.20 18.54
CA GLU A 596 -12.01 -3.93 19.87
C GLU A 596 -12.37 -4.99 20.93
N LYS A 597 -13.30 -5.91 20.62
CA LYS A 597 -13.64 -7.03 21.51
C LYS A 597 -12.91 -8.32 21.15
N GLY A 598 -12.35 -8.40 19.94
CA GLY A 598 -11.75 -9.60 19.38
C GLY A 598 -12.74 -10.74 19.11
N ASP A 599 -14.05 -10.55 19.30
CA ASP A 599 -15.04 -11.63 19.44
C ASP A 599 -15.37 -12.40 18.13
N HIS A 600 -14.82 -12.01 16.98
CA HIS A 600 -14.98 -12.71 15.70
C HIS A 600 -13.82 -13.65 15.38
N PHE A 601 -14.11 -14.93 15.19
CA PHE A 601 -13.15 -15.98 14.84
C PHE A 601 -13.43 -16.52 13.43
N ILE A 602 -12.55 -16.21 12.48
CA ILE A 602 -12.69 -16.59 11.07
C ILE A 602 -12.46 -18.10 10.91
N GLU A 603 -13.46 -18.78 10.37
CA GLU A 603 -13.32 -20.17 9.92
C GLU A 603 -13.06 -20.23 8.42
N SER A 604 -13.88 -19.53 7.63
CA SER A 604 -13.81 -19.55 6.17
C SER A 604 -14.25 -18.23 5.54
N ILE A 605 -13.84 -18.01 4.29
CA ILE A 605 -14.21 -16.87 3.45
C ILE A 605 -15.02 -17.42 2.28
N ASN A 606 -16.23 -16.88 2.10
CA ASN A 606 -17.28 -17.41 1.23
C ASN A 606 -17.70 -18.85 1.62
N ASP A 607 -18.91 -19.26 1.24
CA ASP A 607 -19.52 -20.53 1.66
C ASP A 607 -18.60 -21.73 1.31
N ALA A 608 -17.97 -22.31 2.34
CA ALA A 608 -17.01 -23.40 2.17
C ALA A 608 -17.77 -24.72 2.08
N SER A 609 -18.19 -25.07 0.87
CA SER A 609 -18.91 -26.31 0.63
C SER A 609 -17.99 -27.54 0.58
N TYR A 610 -18.56 -28.67 0.97
CA TYR A 610 -18.00 -30.01 0.76
C TYR A 610 -18.18 -30.43 -0.71
N SER A 611 -17.17 -31.08 -1.28
CA SER A 611 -17.30 -31.73 -2.59
C SER A 611 -16.95 -33.22 -2.49
N PHE A 612 -17.87 -34.06 -2.94
CA PHE A 612 -17.81 -35.52 -2.81
C PHE A 612 -17.53 -36.17 -4.16
N SER A 613 -16.64 -37.16 -4.20
CA SER A 613 -16.47 -38.05 -5.35
C SER A 613 -16.39 -39.49 -4.85
N TYR A 614 -17.37 -40.29 -5.26
CA TYR A 614 -17.56 -41.65 -4.77
C TYR A 614 -17.55 -42.65 -5.93
N TYR A 615 -16.94 -43.82 -5.72
CA TYR A 615 -16.93 -44.92 -6.68
C TYR A 615 -17.29 -46.23 -5.96
N GLY A 616 -18.50 -46.74 -6.21
CA GLY A 616 -19.00 -48.01 -5.68
C GLY A 616 -20.53 -48.13 -5.76
N ASN A 617 -21.10 -49.13 -5.08
CA ASN A 617 -22.53 -49.47 -5.17
C ASN A 617 -23.44 -48.62 -4.24
N CYS A 618 -22.87 -47.86 -3.29
CA CYS A 618 -23.63 -47.12 -2.27
C CYS A 618 -23.04 -45.73 -1.96
N PRO A 619 -23.66 -44.62 -2.39
CA PRO A 619 -23.12 -43.27 -2.20
C PRO A 619 -23.18 -42.83 -0.73
N ILE A 620 -22.09 -42.28 -0.21
CA ILE A 620 -22.10 -41.46 1.02
C ILE A 620 -22.80 -40.14 0.71
N ARG A 621 -23.81 -39.79 1.52
CA ARG A 621 -24.54 -38.52 1.48
C ARG A 621 -24.11 -37.61 2.64
N LYS A 622 -24.52 -36.34 2.58
CA LYS A 622 -24.28 -35.36 3.67
C LYS A 622 -24.78 -35.87 5.02
N GLU A 623 -25.92 -36.56 5.06
CA GLU A 623 -26.49 -37.18 6.27
C GLU A 623 -25.59 -38.24 6.93
N ASN A 624 -24.63 -38.82 6.20
CA ASN A 624 -23.68 -39.79 6.73
C ASN A 624 -22.46 -39.15 7.40
N ILE A 625 -22.36 -37.82 7.38
CA ILE A 625 -21.22 -37.08 7.91
C ILE A 625 -21.69 -36.24 9.09
N ILE A 626 -21.16 -36.56 10.26
CA ILE A 626 -21.40 -35.80 11.48
C ILE A 626 -20.19 -34.91 11.71
N GLU A 627 -20.40 -33.59 11.68
CA GLU A 627 -19.39 -32.58 11.99
C GLU A 627 -19.66 -31.96 13.36
N LYS A 628 -18.62 -31.86 14.19
CA LYS A 628 -18.61 -31.05 15.41
C LYS A 628 -17.37 -30.18 15.45
N SER A 629 -17.54 -28.94 15.87
CA SER A 629 -16.45 -27.97 15.94
C SER A 629 -16.28 -27.49 17.37
N TYR A 630 -15.03 -27.46 17.82
CA TYR A 630 -14.63 -27.01 19.15
C TYR A 630 -13.57 -25.93 19.05
N ILE A 631 -13.56 -25.00 20.00
CA ILE A 631 -12.51 -23.98 20.12
C ILE A 631 -11.89 -24.03 21.51
N LYS A 632 -10.59 -23.74 21.59
CA LYS A 632 -9.92 -23.47 22.86
C LYS A 632 -8.83 -22.42 22.69
N LYS A 633 -8.50 -21.75 23.80
CA LYS A 633 -7.33 -20.89 23.94
C LYS A 633 -6.08 -21.72 24.24
N THR A 634 -4.93 -21.32 23.72
CA THR A 634 -3.63 -21.96 24.02
C THR A 634 -2.62 -20.95 24.56
N TYR A 635 -1.72 -21.46 25.39
CA TYR A 635 -0.63 -20.69 26.00
C TYR A 635 0.56 -20.55 25.08
#